data_AF-A0A538HKZ2-F1
#
_entry.id   AF-A0A538HKZ2-F1
#
_cell.length_a   1.000
_cell.length_b   1.000
_cell.length_c   1.000
_cell.angle_alpha   90.00
_cell.angle_beta   90.00
_cell.angle_gamma   90.00
#
_symmetry.space_group_name_H-M   'P 1'
#
loop_
_entity.id
_entity.type
_entity.pdbx_description
1 polymer ?
#
loop_
_entity_poly.entity_id
_entity_poly.type
_entity_poly.pdbx_seq_one_letter_code
_entity_poly.pdbx_strand_id
1 'polypeptide(L)'
;MKRLIIGLLAVAALTCSSAALAEGTKTVSGQLSGESEWQPPFIRTTAWTIHGTYTSDALGSGTYSGALATNHDVVDASVEAPAGCFAAFLVPCQSPRFAVTGSVTFTSDKGASITGTVAPGSWVVEADAFPSTGYTFDLTLELSGGTRRFKHLTGSLSLSYQSQDQIGIGCGFDCGKNLDFGTLTGSIGH
;
A
#
# COMPACT_ATOMS: atom_id res chain seq x y z
N MET A 1 -15.50 -85.30 6.84
CA MET A 1 -14.97 -84.95 5.51
C MET A 1 -15.26 -83.48 5.25
N LYS A 2 -14.29 -82.75 4.66
CA LYS A 2 -14.27 -81.32 4.27
C LYS A 2 -14.25 -80.31 5.44
N ARG A 3 -13.41 -79.26 5.50
CA ARG A 3 -12.04 -78.94 5.07
C ARG A 3 -11.79 -77.55 5.71
N LEU A 4 -10.67 -77.37 6.42
CA LEU A 4 -10.16 -76.07 6.91
C LEU A 4 -9.85 -75.13 5.74
N ILE A 5 -10.13 -73.82 5.85
CA ILE A 5 -9.32 -72.74 5.25
C ILE A 5 -9.32 -71.51 6.18
N ILE A 6 -8.11 -71.11 6.55
CA ILE A 6 -7.69 -69.92 7.28
C ILE A 6 -7.59 -68.75 6.30
N GLY A 7 -7.98 -67.53 6.71
CA GLY A 7 -7.81 -66.31 5.92
C GLY A 7 -7.58 -65.08 6.79
N LEU A 8 -6.31 -64.80 7.08
CA LEU A 8 -5.80 -63.52 7.59
C LEU A 8 -6.06 -62.41 6.56
N LEU A 9 -6.48 -61.21 6.97
CA LEU A 9 -5.94 -59.94 6.48
C LEU A 9 -6.43 -58.76 7.34
N ALA A 10 -5.50 -58.18 8.09
CA ALA A 10 -5.64 -56.87 8.71
C ALA A 10 -5.01 -55.84 7.78
N VAL A 11 -5.74 -54.79 7.37
CA VAL A 11 -5.14 -53.50 6.96
C VAL A 11 -6.14 -52.38 7.28
N ALA A 12 -5.63 -51.41 8.03
CA ALA A 12 -6.27 -50.16 8.40
C ALA A 12 -6.65 -49.31 7.19
N ALA A 13 -7.79 -48.62 7.27
CA ALA A 13 -8.01 -47.38 6.54
C ALA A 13 -8.44 -46.34 7.56
N LEU A 14 -7.44 -45.62 8.08
CA LEU A 14 -7.64 -44.29 8.62
C LEU A 14 -8.42 -43.49 7.58
N THR A 15 -9.68 -43.18 7.84
CA THR A 15 -10.33 -42.04 7.21
C THR A 15 -9.68 -40.79 7.82
N CYS A 16 -8.44 -40.50 7.39
CA CYS A 16 -7.87 -39.18 7.55
C CYS A 16 -8.81 -38.25 6.79
N SER A 17 -9.63 -37.54 7.56
CA SER A 17 -10.29 -36.33 7.13
C SER A 17 -9.24 -35.46 6.45
N SER A 18 -9.21 -35.47 5.13
CA SER A 18 -8.60 -34.41 4.34
C SER A 18 -9.51 -33.20 4.48
N ALA A 19 -9.61 -32.67 5.71
CA ALA A 19 -9.82 -31.25 5.88
C ALA A 19 -8.53 -30.64 5.31
N ALA A 20 -8.56 -30.36 4.00
CA ALA A 20 -7.80 -29.26 3.49
C ALA A 20 -8.21 -28.09 4.38
N LEU A 21 -7.34 -27.75 5.34
CA LEU A 21 -7.40 -26.47 6.00
C LEU A 21 -7.28 -25.49 4.83
N ALA A 22 -8.42 -24.94 4.40
CA ALA A 22 -8.40 -23.71 3.64
C ALA A 22 -7.62 -22.75 4.55
N GLU A 23 -6.33 -22.56 4.25
CA GLU A 23 -5.51 -21.61 4.97
C GLU A 23 -6.22 -20.27 4.82
N GLY A 24 -6.83 -19.85 5.94
CA GLY A 24 -7.88 -18.85 5.91
C GLY A 24 -7.29 -17.55 5.41
N THR A 25 -7.81 -17.07 4.28
CA THR A 25 -7.60 -15.68 3.88
C THR A 25 -8.07 -14.78 5.02
N LYS A 26 -7.19 -13.92 5.50
CA LYS A 26 -7.50 -12.93 6.54
C LYS A 26 -7.69 -11.57 5.89
N THR A 27 -8.71 -10.85 6.31
CA THR A 27 -8.84 -9.43 5.98
C THR A 27 -7.82 -8.63 6.76
N VAL A 28 -7.34 -7.55 6.16
CA VAL A 28 -6.47 -6.56 6.78
C VAL A 28 -7.22 -5.25 6.84
N SER A 29 -7.15 -4.58 7.97
CA SER A 29 -7.57 -3.20 8.19
C SER A 29 -6.59 -2.51 9.13
N GLY A 30 -6.10 -1.34 8.74
CA GLY A 30 -5.08 -0.61 9.49
C GLY A 30 -4.98 0.86 9.14
N GLN A 31 -4.24 1.57 9.97
CA GLN A 31 -3.96 3.00 9.86
C GLN A 31 -2.45 3.24 9.78
N LEU A 32 -2.07 4.22 8.98
CA LEU A 32 -0.70 4.71 8.84
C LEU A 32 -0.64 6.16 9.30
N SER A 33 0.40 6.48 10.05
CA SER A 33 0.78 7.84 10.44
C SER A 33 2.25 8.00 10.17
N GLY A 34 2.65 9.07 9.49
CA GLY A 34 4.04 9.21 9.07
C GLY A 34 4.35 10.55 8.47
N GLU A 35 5.40 10.56 7.66
CA GLU A 35 5.93 11.69 6.92
C GLU A 35 6.34 11.23 5.52
N SER A 36 6.46 12.19 4.61
CA SER A 36 6.89 11.99 3.24
C SER A 36 7.90 13.05 2.82
N GLU A 37 8.87 12.63 2.03
CA GLU A 37 9.85 13.51 1.39
C GLU A 37 9.59 13.55 -0.11
N TRP A 38 9.48 14.76 -0.67
CA TRP A 38 9.01 14.97 -2.04
C TRP A 38 10.16 15.37 -2.96
N GLN A 39 10.22 14.78 -4.16
CA GLN A 39 11.22 15.07 -5.19
C GLN A 39 10.58 15.23 -6.58
N PRO A 40 10.70 16.39 -7.24
CA PRO A 40 11.12 17.68 -6.67
C PRO A 40 10.18 18.12 -5.53
N PRO A 41 10.63 19.01 -4.63
CA PRO A 41 9.82 19.45 -3.50
C PRO A 41 8.64 20.31 -3.94
N PHE A 42 7.55 20.23 -3.17
CA PHE A 42 6.31 20.99 -3.30
C PHE A 42 5.45 20.63 -4.52
N ILE A 43 5.81 21.08 -5.73
CA ILE A 43 4.89 21.05 -6.88
C ILE A 43 5.51 20.17 -7.97
N ARG A 44 4.67 19.41 -8.66
CA ARG A 44 5.09 18.48 -9.73
C ARG A 44 6.07 17.44 -9.19
N THR A 45 5.85 17.02 -7.95
CA THR A 45 6.60 15.95 -7.34
C THR A 45 6.39 14.69 -8.16
N THR A 46 7.48 14.02 -8.53
CA THR A 46 7.44 12.79 -9.32
C THR A 46 7.91 11.59 -8.52
N ALA A 47 8.49 11.81 -7.34
CA ALA A 47 8.91 10.77 -6.42
C ALA A 47 8.67 11.16 -4.97
N TRP A 48 8.29 10.17 -4.16
CA TRP A 48 8.05 10.30 -2.72
C TRP A 48 8.77 9.20 -1.96
N THR A 49 9.48 9.57 -0.91
CA THR A 49 9.91 8.63 0.13
C THR A 49 8.93 8.75 1.28
N ILE A 50 8.10 7.73 1.48
CA ILE A 50 7.12 7.69 2.58
C ILE A 50 7.66 6.85 3.72
N HIS A 51 7.42 7.25 4.96
CA HIS A 51 7.81 6.45 6.12
C HIS A 51 6.98 6.83 7.35
N GLY A 52 6.92 5.93 8.33
CA GLY A 52 6.17 6.20 9.55
C GLY A 52 5.86 4.95 10.34
N THR A 53 4.73 4.98 11.02
CA THR A 53 4.20 3.89 11.84
C THR A 53 2.86 3.40 11.31
N TYR A 54 2.56 2.14 11.58
CA TYR A 54 1.27 1.56 11.25
C TYR A 54 0.70 0.75 12.42
N THR A 55 -0.62 0.64 12.44
CA THR A 55 -1.36 -0.31 13.29
C THR A 55 -2.38 -1.05 12.44
N SER A 56 -2.46 -2.37 12.59
CA SER A 56 -3.36 -3.24 11.82
C SER A 56 -3.82 -4.42 12.66
N ASP A 57 -5.05 -4.85 12.41
CA ASP A 57 -5.66 -6.05 12.97
C ASP A 57 -4.88 -7.35 12.68
N ALA A 58 -4.35 -7.50 11.46
CA ALA A 58 -3.71 -8.73 10.99
C ALA A 58 -2.17 -8.64 11.02
N LEU A 59 -1.61 -7.49 10.63
CA LEU A 59 -0.16 -7.28 10.59
C LEU A 59 0.41 -6.88 11.97
N GLY A 60 -0.43 -6.39 12.88
CA GLY A 60 -0.03 -5.82 14.17
C GLY A 60 0.43 -4.38 14.03
N SER A 61 1.36 -3.97 14.88
CA SER A 61 1.99 -2.64 14.87
C SER A 61 3.45 -2.69 14.41
N GLY A 62 3.92 -1.57 13.88
CA GLY A 62 5.29 -1.44 13.40
C GLY A 62 5.57 -0.13 12.68
N THR A 63 6.64 -0.12 11.90
CA THR A 63 7.02 0.96 11.01
C THR A 63 6.81 0.58 9.55
N TYR A 64 6.67 1.58 8.69
CA TYR A 64 6.71 1.39 7.25
C TYR A 64 7.70 2.36 6.61
N SER A 65 8.23 1.97 5.46
CA SER A 65 9.01 2.84 4.58
C SER A 65 8.80 2.40 3.14
N GLY A 66 8.65 3.35 2.23
CA GLY A 66 8.43 3.09 0.83
C GLY A 66 8.99 4.18 -0.06
N ALA A 67 9.25 3.80 -1.30
CA ALA A 67 9.61 4.71 -2.38
C ALA A 67 8.52 4.59 -3.45
N LEU A 68 7.90 5.71 -3.78
CA LEU A 68 6.86 5.83 -4.80
C LEU A 68 7.36 6.76 -5.89
N ALA A 69 7.05 6.44 -7.14
CA ALA A 69 7.38 7.28 -8.28
C ALA A 69 6.24 7.27 -9.29
N THR A 70 6.05 8.40 -9.96
CA THR A 70 5.10 8.58 -11.05
C THR A 70 5.82 9.17 -12.26
N ASN A 71 5.25 8.98 -13.45
CA ASN A 71 5.69 9.71 -14.64
C ASN A 71 4.72 10.87 -14.93
N HIS A 72 5.07 12.07 -14.48
CA HIS A 72 4.38 13.32 -14.86
C HIS A 72 4.63 13.74 -16.32
N ASP A 73 5.03 12.82 -17.20
CA ASP A 73 5.35 13.12 -18.61
C ASP A 73 4.10 13.49 -19.44
N VAL A 74 2.90 13.42 -18.84
CA VAL A 74 1.66 13.89 -19.46
C VAL A 74 1.24 15.22 -18.83
N VAL A 75 1.99 16.28 -19.12
CA VAL A 75 1.45 17.65 -19.06
C VAL A 75 0.59 17.85 -20.30
N ASP A 76 -0.51 17.11 -20.39
CA ASP A 76 -1.52 17.32 -21.40
C ASP A 76 -2.57 18.28 -20.83
N ALA A 77 -2.46 19.55 -21.21
CA ALA A 77 -3.41 20.58 -20.78
C ALA A 77 -4.87 20.23 -21.09
N SER A 78 -5.16 19.26 -21.95
CA SER A 78 -6.52 18.80 -22.26
C SER A 78 -7.17 17.97 -21.15
N VAL A 79 -6.39 17.40 -20.22
CA VAL A 79 -6.90 16.62 -19.08
C VAL A 79 -6.83 17.38 -17.75
N GLU A 80 -6.36 18.63 -17.79
CA GLU A 80 -6.34 19.56 -16.66
C GLU A 80 -7.64 20.38 -16.59
N ALA A 81 -8.12 20.67 -15.38
CA ALA A 81 -9.25 21.59 -15.18
C ALA A 81 -8.90 22.70 -14.16
N PRO A 82 -8.84 23.99 -14.60
CA PRO A 82 -8.95 24.46 -16.00
C PRO A 82 -7.72 24.10 -16.85
N ALA A 83 -7.87 24.01 -18.17
CA ALA A 83 -6.77 23.64 -19.06
C ALA A 83 -5.54 24.55 -18.89
N GLY A 84 -4.35 23.96 -18.69
CA GLY A 84 -3.10 24.69 -18.44
C GLY A 84 -2.94 25.21 -17.02
N CYS A 85 -3.83 24.84 -16.08
CA CYS A 85 -3.71 25.21 -14.67
C CYS A 85 -2.41 24.70 -14.05
N PHE A 86 -1.89 23.57 -14.53
CA PHE A 86 -0.66 23.00 -13.99
C PHE A 86 0.57 23.83 -14.37
N ALA A 87 0.54 24.46 -15.55
CA ALA A 87 1.53 25.43 -15.99
C ALA A 87 1.37 26.79 -15.26
N ALA A 88 0.13 27.13 -14.87
CA ALA A 88 -0.20 28.36 -14.16
C ALA A 88 -0.07 28.19 -12.64
N PHE A 89 1.10 28.57 -12.12
CA PHE A 89 1.39 28.57 -10.68
C PHE A 89 0.26 29.22 -9.86
N LEU A 90 -0.21 28.54 -8.81
CA LEU A 90 -1.23 29.01 -7.83
C LEU A 90 -2.67 29.11 -8.33
N VAL A 91 -3.02 28.45 -9.44
CA VAL A 91 -4.42 28.28 -9.84
C VAL A 91 -4.92 26.92 -9.33
N PRO A 92 -6.10 26.84 -8.68
CA PRO A 92 -6.69 25.56 -8.32
C PRO A 92 -6.74 24.63 -9.53
N CYS A 93 -6.06 23.49 -9.44
CA CYS A 93 -5.87 22.59 -10.56
C CYS A 93 -6.35 21.18 -10.18
N GLN A 94 -7.31 20.66 -10.94
CA GLN A 94 -7.63 19.23 -10.89
C GLN A 94 -6.71 18.51 -11.86
N SER A 95 -5.78 17.74 -11.30
CA SER A 95 -4.82 16.96 -12.06
C SER A 95 -5.42 15.60 -12.47
N PRO A 96 -5.09 15.04 -13.64
CA PRO A 96 -5.45 13.67 -13.98
C PRO A 96 -4.79 12.66 -13.02
N ARG A 97 -5.24 11.41 -13.12
CA ARG A 97 -4.57 10.29 -12.43
C ARG A 97 -3.30 9.91 -13.19
N PHE A 98 -2.17 9.93 -12.50
CA PHE A 98 -0.91 9.40 -13.03
C PHE A 98 -0.62 8.02 -12.45
N ALA A 99 -0.03 7.14 -13.25
CA ALA A 99 0.32 5.80 -12.82
C ALA A 99 1.45 5.85 -11.80
N VAL A 100 1.31 5.09 -10.71
CA VAL A 100 2.34 5.00 -9.66
C VAL A 100 3.06 3.67 -9.76
N THR A 101 4.37 3.71 -9.51
CA THR A 101 5.24 2.57 -9.34
C THR A 101 5.99 2.71 -8.01
N GLY A 102 6.56 1.62 -7.51
CA GLY A 102 7.35 1.64 -6.29
C GLY A 102 7.13 0.44 -5.40
N SER A 103 7.49 0.59 -4.13
CA SER A 103 7.27 -0.44 -3.13
C SER A 103 7.18 0.15 -1.73
N VAL A 104 6.49 -0.56 -0.83
CA VAL A 104 6.35 -0.21 0.57
C VAL A 104 6.71 -1.43 1.42
N THR A 105 7.63 -1.26 2.36
CA THR A 105 8.04 -2.30 3.31
C THR A 105 7.45 -2.00 4.69
N PHE A 106 6.73 -2.96 5.24
CA PHE A 106 6.21 -2.92 6.59
C PHE A 106 7.10 -3.77 7.50
N THR A 107 7.56 -3.20 8.61
CA THR A 107 8.38 -3.87 9.62
C THR A 107 7.66 -3.83 10.95
N SER A 108 7.24 -4.99 11.45
CA SER A 108 6.62 -5.11 12.77
C SER A 108 7.60 -4.74 13.89
N ASP A 109 7.05 -4.37 15.06
CA ASP A 109 7.85 -4.06 16.27
C ASP A 109 8.79 -5.20 16.71
N LYS A 110 8.52 -6.43 16.25
CA LYS A 110 9.33 -7.63 16.52
C LYS A 110 10.38 -7.91 15.44
N GLY A 111 10.58 -6.98 14.50
CA GLY A 111 11.59 -7.06 13.45
C GLY A 111 11.27 -8.06 12.33
N ALA A 112 10.01 -8.47 12.17
CA ALA A 112 9.55 -9.17 10.97
C ALA A 112 9.11 -8.16 9.92
N SER A 113 9.46 -8.39 8.66
CA SER A 113 9.20 -7.47 7.56
C SER A 113 8.49 -8.12 6.37
N ILE A 114 7.71 -7.35 5.63
CA ILE A 114 7.05 -7.74 4.40
C ILE A 114 7.06 -6.56 3.43
N THR A 115 7.32 -6.83 2.15
CA THR A 115 7.36 -5.80 1.12
C THR A 115 6.22 -6.00 0.15
N GLY A 116 5.48 -4.92 -0.11
CA GLY A 116 4.49 -4.84 -1.17
C GLY A 116 5.03 -4.04 -2.35
N THR A 117 4.97 -4.59 -3.55
CA THR A 117 5.26 -3.87 -4.80
C THR A 117 3.98 -3.22 -5.32
N VAL A 118 4.08 -1.97 -5.78
CA VAL A 118 2.94 -1.26 -6.36
C VAL A 118 2.52 -1.94 -7.67
N ALA A 119 1.29 -2.43 -7.72
CA ALA A 119 0.71 -3.13 -8.85
C ALA A 119 0.22 -2.14 -9.92
N PRO A 120 0.17 -2.57 -11.20
CA PRO A 120 -0.43 -1.79 -12.28
C PRO A 120 -1.86 -1.35 -11.96
N GLY A 121 -2.22 -0.13 -12.36
CA GLY A 121 -3.53 0.47 -12.07
C GLY A 121 -3.58 1.33 -10.81
N SER A 122 -2.53 1.28 -9.98
CA SER A 122 -2.31 2.22 -8.88
C SER A 122 -2.06 3.64 -9.41
N TRP A 123 -2.53 4.66 -8.70
CA TRP A 123 -2.49 6.03 -9.18
C TRP A 123 -2.23 7.08 -8.10
N VAL A 124 -1.81 8.26 -8.56
CA VAL A 124 -1.70 9.50 -7.77
C VAL A 124 -2.41 10.64 -8.50
N VAL A 125 -3.01 11.55 -7.73
CA VAL A 125 -3.54 12.83 -8.22
C VAL A 125 -2.91 13.95 -7.42
N GLU A 126 -2.43 14.98 -8.11
CA GLU A 126 -2.01 16.26 -7.51
C GLU A 126 -3.21 17.20 -7.41
N ALA A 127 -3.29 17.91 -6.29
CA ALA A 127 -4.27 18.94 -6.04
C ALA A 127 -3.54 20.18 -5.52
N ASP A 128 -3.40 21.18 -6.39
CA ASP A 128 -2.86 22.48 -6.03
C ASP A 128 -4.00 23.40 -5.64
N ALA A 129 -3.91 24.01 -4.46
CA ALA A 129 -4.83 25.03 -4.00
C ALA A 129 -4.11 25.94 -3.01
N PHE A 130 -3.63 27.11 -3.44
CA PHE A 130 -2.90 28.04 -2.58
C PHE A 130 -3.68 28.31 -1.27
N PRO A 131 -3.06 28.18 -0.09
CA PRO A 131 -1.62 28.01 0.18
C PRO A 131 -1.20 26.54 0.40
N SER A 132 -1.74 25.58 -0.33
CA SER A 132 -1.44 24.15 -0.16
C SER A 132 -1.27 23.44 -1.49
N THR A 133 -0.50 22.38 -1.47
CA THR A 133 -0.40 21.40 -2.53
C THR A 133 -0.48 20.02 -1.89
N GLY A 134 -1.08 19.06 -2.57
CA GLY A 134 -1.23 17.73 -2.00
C GLY A 134 -1.36 16.65 -3.05
N TYR A 135 -1.02 15.44 -2.63
CA TYR A 135 -1.03 14.24 -3.44
C TYR A 135 -1.90 13.20 -2.75
N THR A 136 -2.85 12.66 -3.51
CA THR A 136 -3.69 11.55 -3.06
C THR A 136 -3.34 10.32 -3.87
N PHE A 137 -2.98 9.25 -3.17
CA PHE A 137 -2.56 7.98 -3.73
C PHE A 137 -3.61 6.91 -3.44
N ASP A 138 -3.88 6.08 -4.43
CA ASP A 138 -4.59 4.81 -4.29
C ASP A 138 -3.69 3.72 -4.89
N LEU A 139 -3.10 2.94 -3.99
CA LEU A 139 -2.07 1.96 -4.32
C LEU A 139 -2.58 0.56 -4.03
N THR A 140 -2.51 -0.30 -5.02
CA THR A 140 -2.58 -1.75 -4.80
C THR A 140 -1.16 -2.27 -4.62
N LEU A 141 -0.89 -2.89 -3.48
CA LEU A 141 0.39 -3.48 -3.11
C LEU A 141 0.30 -5.00 -3.22
N GLU A 142 1.02 -5.59 -4.16
CA GLU A 142 1.19 -7.04 -4.26
C GLU A 142 2.30 -7.48 -3.29
N LEU A 143 1.96 -8.35 -2.35
CA LEU A 143 2.89 -8.79 -1.32
C LEU A 143 3.88 -9.80 -1.89
N SER A 144 5.17 -9.44 -1.87
CA SER A 144 6.25 -10.26 -2.40
C SER A 144 7.19 -10.69 -1.27
N GLY A 145 6.84 -11.79 -0.61
CA GLY A 145 7.69 -12.41 0.41
C GLY A 145 7.90 -11.56 1.67
N GLY A 146 8.33 -12.23 2.73
CA GLY A 146 8.58 -11.59 4.00
C GLY A 146 9.62 -12.33 4.82
N THR A 147 9.83 -11.84 6.03
CA THR A 147 10.74 -12.44 7.00
C THR A 147 9.97 -12.91 8.22
N ARG A 148 10.53 -13.90 8.93
CA ARG A 148 9.97 -14.42 10.20
C ARG A 148 8.48 -14.77 10.07
N ARG A 149 7.60 -14.17 10.88
CA ARG A 149 6.15 -14.42 10.87
C ARG A 149 5.45 -14.03 9.56
N PHE A 150 6.10 -13.23 8.70
CA PHE A 150 5.57 -12.82 7.41
C PHE A 150 6.14 -13.62 6.23
N LYS A 151 7.00 -14.62 6.48
CA LYS A 151 7.72 -15.36 5.44
C LYS A 151 6.83 -15.99 4.36
N HIS A 152 5.65 -16.46 4.75
CA HIS A 152 4.71 -17.14 3.88
C HIS A 152 3.49 -16.27 3.54
N LEU A 153 3.46 -15.01 4.00
CA LEU A 153 2.34 -14.15 3.67
C LEU A 153 2.35 -13.80 2.18
N THR A 154 1.20 -14.01 1.57
CA THR A 154 0.90 -13.62 0.18
C THR A 154 -0.42 -12.85 0.15
N GLY A 155 -0.72 -12.21 -0.97
CA GLY A 155 -1.96 -11.48 -1.17
C GLY A 155 -1.73 -10.04 -1.61
N SER A 156 -2.74 -9.20 -1.39
CA SER A 156 -2.74 -7.82 -1.84
C SER A 156 -3.29 -6.89 -0.77
N LEU A 157 -2.70 -5.71 -0.67
CA LEU A 157 -3.14 -4.65 0.21
C LEU A 157 -3.50 -3.41 -0.61
N SER A 158 -4.61 -2.76 -0.29
CA SER A 158 -4.96 -1.44 -0.80
C SER A 158 -4.53 -0.38 0.20
N LEU A 159 -3.63 0.51 -0.21
CA LEU A 159 -3.14 1.64 0.55
C LEU A 159 -3.71 2.93 -0.05
N SER A 160 -4.61 3.57 0.68
CA SER A 160 -5.00 4.95 0.44
C SER A 160 -4.07 5.84 1.26
N TYR A 161 -3.32 6.72 0.63
CA TYR A 161 -2.36 7.60 1.29
C TYR A 161 -2.56 9.03 0.80
N GLN A 162 -2.55 9.98 1.72
CA GLN A 162 -2.61 11.40 1.40
C GLN A 162 -1.40 12.08 2.00
N SER A 163 -0.82 12.96 1.19
CA SER A 163 0.31 13.78 1.54
C SER A 163 0.01 15.22 1.17
N GLN A 164 0.12 16.16 2.10
CA GLN A 164 -0.17 17.56 1.86
C GLN A 164 0.88 18.45 2.49
N ASP A 165 1.34 19.46 1.75
CA ASP A 165 2.21 20.51 2.26
C ASP A 165 1.46 21.84 2.25
N GLN A 166 1.68 22.63 3.29
CA GLN A 166 1.20 24.00 3.41
C GLN A 166 2.32 24.96 3.01
N ILE A 167 2.16 25.60 1.85
CA ILE A 167 3.12 26.49 1.21
C ILE A 167 2.64 27.94 1.14
N GLY A 168 3.48 28.89 1.53
CA GLY A 168 3.32 30.31 1.20
C GLY A 168 2.77 31.21 2.32
N ILE A 169 2.10 32.30 1.92
CA ILE A 169 1.63 33.34 2.86
C ILE A 169 0.26 32.94 3.41
N GLY A 170 0.15 32.81 4.73
CA GLY A 170 -1.12 32.50 5.41
C GLY A 170 -1.20 31.12 6.06
N CYS A 171 -0.21 30.23 5.86
CA CYS A 171 -0.16 28.91 6.51
C CYS A 171 0.24 28.95 8.00
N GLY A 172 0.59 30.12 8.55
CA GLY A 172 0.85 30.28 9.98
C GLY A 172 1.97 29.36 10.50
N PHE A 173 1.69 28.60 11.56
CA PHE A 173 2.65 27.68 12.17
C PHE A 173 2.80 26.35 11.42
N ASP A 174 2.00 26.12 10.37
CA ASP A 174 2.01 24.87 9.62
C ASP A 174 2.76 24.99 8.29
N CYS A 175 3.34 26.16 8.00
CA CYS A 175 4.16 26.36 6.82
C CYS A 175 5.33 25.37 6.76
N GLY A 176 5.43 24.62 5.66
CA GLY A 176 6.46 23.60 5.44
C GLY A 176 6.28 22.33 6.28
N LYS A 177 5.09 22.11 6.85
CA LYS A 177 4.74 20.82 7.45
C LYS A 177 4.03 19.95 6.42
N ASN A 178 4.52 18.72 6.30
CA ASN A 178 3.80 17.67 5.59
C ASN A 178 2.79 17.00 6.54
N LEU A 179 1.53 17.00 6.11
CA LEU A 179 0.43 16.27 6.73
C LEU A 179 0.22 14.98 5.95
N ASP A 180 0.65 13.88 6.55
CA ASP A 180 0.64 12.57 5.93
C ASP A 180 -0.19 11.57 6.73
N PHE A 181 -1.15 10.94 6.05
CA PHE A 181 -1.98 9.89 6.66
C PHE A 181 -2.39 8.85 5.63
N GLY A 182 -2.63 7.63 6.10
CA GLY A 182 -3.12 6.59 5.21
C GLY A 182 -3.91 5.50 5.92
N THR A 183 -4.61 4.72 5.11
CA THR A 183 -5.33 3.53 5.54
C THR A 183 -4.88 2.35 4.70
N LEU A 184 -4.74 1.21 5.36
CA LEU A 184 -4.36 -0.06 4.75
C LEU A 184 -5.52 -1.03 4.87
N THR A 185 -5.98 -1.57 3.76
CA THR A 185 -6.98 -2.64 3.73
C THR A 185 -6.52 -3.77 2.83
N GLY A 186 -7.22 -4.91 2.84
CA GLY A 186 -6.98 -5.95 1.84
C GLY A 186 -7.12 -7.35 2.40
N SER A 187 -6.43 -8.29 1.78
CA SER A 187 -6.51 -9.71 2.13
C SER A 187 -5.15 -10.39 2.04
N ILE A 188 -4.82 -11.16 3.07
CA ILE A 188 -3.58 -11.93 3.15
C ILE A 188 -3.88 -13.42 3.31
N GLY A 189 -3.12 -14.26 2.62
CA GLY A 189 -3.07 -15.71 2.77
C GLY A 189 -1.75 -16.16 3.39
N HIS A 190 -1.71 -17.43 3.78
CA HIS A 190 -0.51 -18.14 4.20
C HIS A 190 -0.13 -19.19 3.14
#